data_AF-A0A2W2AK80-F1
#
_entry.id   AF-A0A2W2AK80-F1
#
_cell.length_a   1.000
_cell.length_b   1.000
_cell.length_c   1.000
_cell.angle_alpha   90.00
_cell.angle_beta   90.00
_cell.angle_gamma   90.00
#
_symmetry.space_group_name_H-M   'P 1'
#
loop_
_entity.id
_entity.type
_entity.pdbx_description
1 polymer ?
#
loop_
_entity_poly.entity_id
_entity_poly.type
_entity_poly.pdbx_seq_one_letter_code
_entity_poly.pdbx_strand_id
1 'polypeptide(L)'
;MEAAFSRVRAVPVHVAQGGGGDRAHRCHRRRVADGGHRRHRGAIAAGLLLRPDGADLGGAVHGEFPRRRPRLAGRCRRALHAAPHGGEAVSGSRLTDILYPAVFGIGVLILWELIVKSFGVPAVLLPAPSAIWAKLIASLPTLGVDFVQTVLRAVIPGWIIGSLSGFLAALLCDRIPFLRRGLLPLGNLVAALPIVGVAPILVMWFGFDWPSKAAMVVVMTFFPMLVNAVAGLQASGHLERDLMRSYGASWWQTLVKLRLPAAMPFIFNALKINSTLAMIGAIVAEFFGTPIVGMGFRISTEVGRLGLDMVWAEIAVAAITGSAFYGLLVFLERRVTFWHPSYRK
;
A
#
# COMPACT_ATOMS: atom_id res chain seq x y z
N MET A 1 27.61 -13.43 -46.95
CA MET A 1 26.69 -12.59 -47.75
C MET A 1 26.66 -11.22 -47.09
N GLU A 2 27.70 -10.46 -47.37
CA GLU A 2 27.93 -9.08 -46.94
C GLU A 2 27.02 -8.11 -47.71
N ALA A 3 26.83 -6.93 -47.13
CA ALA A 3 26.31 -5.71 -47.74
C ALA A 3 24.82 -5.68 -48.10
N ALA A 4 24.00 -5.16 -47.17
CA ALA A 4 23.02 -4.09 -47.42
C ALA A 4 22.12 -3.93 -46.20
N PHE A 5 22.42 -2.98 -45.32
CA PHE A 5 21.43 -2.11 -44.63
C PHE A 5 22.20 -1.06 -43.83
N SER A 6 22.90 -0.19 -44.58
CA SER A 6 23.31 1.12 -44.08
C SER A 6 22.16 2.10 -44.26
N ARG A 7 21.98 3.00 -43.28
CA ARG A 7 21.18 4.24 -43.29
C ARG A 7 19.85 4.20 -42.52
N VAL A 8 19.93 4.42 -41.20
CA VAL A 8 19.10 5.42 -40.53
C VAL A 8 20.03 6.29 -39.67
N ARG A 9 19.93 7.61 -39.88
CA ARG A 9 20.85 8.66 -39.41
C ARG A 9 20.80 8.84 -37.89
N ALA A 10 21.98 8.94 -37.29
CA ALA A 10 22.19 9.54 -35.97
C ALA A 10 21.94 11.05 -36.00
N VAL A 11 21.30 11.58 -34.96
CA VAL A 11 21.18 13.01 -34.69
C VAL A 11 22.45 13.48 -33.97
N PRO A 12 23.22 14.46 -34.51
CA PRO A 12 24.36 15.01 -33.79
C PRO A 12 23.92 16.13 -32.85
N VAL A 13 24.24 16.00 -31.56
CA VAL A 13 24.16 17.10 -30.59
C VAL A 13 25.41 17.96 -30.75
N HIS A 14 25.24 19.18 -31.26
CA HIS A 14 26.30 20.17 -31.37
C HIS A 14 26.71 20.65 -29.97
N VAL A 15 27.91 20.26 -29.54
CA VAL A 15 28.63 20.92 -28.44
C VAL A 15 29.47 22.04 -29.07
N ALA A 16 29.15 23.29 -28.72
CA ALA A 16 29.99 24.44 -29.07
C ALA A 16 31.08 24.60 -28.01
N GLN A 17 32.32 24.31 -28.40
CA GLN A 17 33.54 24.74 -27.71
C GLN A 17 34.30 25.70 -28.62
N GLY A 18 34.84 26.76 -28.01
CA GLY A 18 35.79 27.71 -28.59
C GLY A 18 35.43 29.14 -28.21
N GLY A 19 36.24 29.94 -27.52
CA GLY A 19 37.62 29.77 -27.09
C GLY A 19 38.26 31.17 -26.94
N GLY A 20 39.09 31.35 -25.90
CA GLY A 20 40.18 32.34 -25.86
C GLY A 20 39.83 33.78 -25.50
N GLY A 21 40.43 34.31 -24.43
CA GLY A 21 40.36 35.73 -24.12
C GLY A 21 40.86 36.14 -22.74
N ASP A 22 42.13 35.87 -22.48
CA ASP A 22 43.09 36.58 -21.63
C ASP A 22 42.66 37.92 -20.94
N ARG A 23 43.16 38.11 -19.70
CA ARG A 23 43.45 39.38 -18.97
C ARG A 23 42.50 39.92 -17.89
N ALA A 24 43.03 39.82 -16.66
CA ALA A 24 43.39 40.93 -15.77
C ALA A 24 42.33 41.89 -15.20
N HIS A 25 42.30 41.91 -13.85
CA HIS A 25 42.17 43.09 -12.99
C HIS A 25 41.38 44.31 -13.50
N ARG A 26 40.19 44.54 -12.93
CA ARG A 26 39.93 45.85 -12.30
C ARG A 26 38.79 45.84 -11.30
N CYS A 27 39.16 46.21 -10.08
CA CYS A 27 38.32 46.64 -8.98
C CYS A 27 37.99 48.13 -9.16
N HIS A 28 36.72 48.53 -9.00
CA HIS A 28 36.31 49.86 -8.52
C HIS A 28 34.80 49.85 -8.21
N ARG A 29 34.41 49.91 -6.94
CA ARG A 29 34.10 51.12 -6.12
C ARG A 29 32.66 51.63 -6.26
N ARG A 30 31.87 51.46 -5.19
CA ARG A 30 31.35 52.52 -4.28
C ARG A 30 30.62 51.80 -3.13
N ARG A 31 31.20 51.78 -1.92
CA ARG A 31 31.10 52.74 -0.79
C ARG A 31 29.75 52.65 -0.04
N VAL A 32 29.71 52.08 1.18
CA VAL A 32 29.98 52.70 2.54
C VAL A 32 28.71 53.43 3.02
N ALA A 33 28.13 53.22 4.21
CA ALA A 33 28.65 53.21 5.60
C ALA A 33 27.81 52.27 6.51
N ASP A 34 28.36 51.49 7.45
CA ASP A 34 28.97 51.83 8.79
C ASP A 34 27.94 52.43 9.77
N GLY A 35 27.84 52.06 11.06
CA GLY A 35 28.56 51.17 12.00
C GLY A 35 27.64 51.01 13.24
N GLY A 36 27.86 50.20 14.28
CA GLY A 36 29.07 49.62 14.86
C GLY A 36 29.10 49.97 16.37
N HIS A 37 29.46 48.97 17.20
CA HIS A 37 29.89 49.03 18.63
C HIS A 37 28.83 49.10 19.74
N ARG A 38 29.00 48.50 20.93
CA ARG A 38 30.00 47.58 21.53
C ARG A 38 29.41 47.03 22.84
N ARG A 39 29.83 45.84 23.28
CA ARG A 39 29.70 45.35 24.66
C ARG A 39 30.87 45.86 25.52
N HIS A 40 30.63 46.18 26.81
CA HIS A 40 31.38 45.65 27.98
C HIS A 40 31.03 46.33 29.32
N ARG A 41 30.85 45.48 30.37
CA ARG A 41 31.33 45.53 31.78
C ARG A 41 30.95 46.66 32.77
N GLY A 42 30.42 46.20 33.92
CA GLY A 42 30.71 46.65 35.31
C GLY A 42 30.08 47.98 35.73
N ALA A 43 29.73 48.29 36.99
CA ALA A 43 29.88 47.63 38.28
C ALA A 43 29.17 48.50 39.36
N ILE A 44 28.67 47.87 40.43
CA ILE A 44 28.66 48.34 41.84
C ILE A 44 27.61 49.34 42.36
N ALA A 45 27.09 48.95 43.55
CA ALA A 45 26.55 49.70 44.70
C ALA A 45 25.13 50.27 44.60
N ALA A 46 24.34 50.40 45.67
CA ALA A 46 24.30 49.92 47.06
C ALA A 46 23.03 50.55 47.69
N GLY A 47 22.50 49.98 48.78
CA GLY A 47 21.44 50.58 49.62
C GLY A 47 20.10 49.84 49.48
N LEU A 48 19.75 48.87 50.34
CA LEU A 48 19.44 48.97 51.78
C LEU A 48 18.29 49.94 52.06
N LEU A 49 17.06 49.42 52.25
CA LEU A 49 16.29 49.60 53.49
C LEU A 49 14.97 48.80 53.49
N LEU A 50 14.67 48.31 54.69
CA LEU A 50 13.56 47.48 55.13
C LEU A 50 12.24 48.27 55.29
N ARG A 51 11.10 47.54 55.17
CA ARG A 51 9.79 47.56 55.91
C ARG A 51 9.33 48.87 56.62
N PRO A 52 8.01 49.12 56.86
CA PRO A 52 7.03 48.14 57.37
C PRO A 52 5.55 48.29 56.96
N ASP A 53 4.76 47.31 57.43
CA ASP A 53 3.30 47.25 57.50
C ASP A 53 2.65 48.37 58.33
N GLY A 54 1.36 48.65 58.09
CA GLY A 54 0.51 49.35 59.06
C GLY A 54 -0.89 49.77 58.57
N ALA A 55 -1.90 49.05 59.08
CA ALA A 55 -3.20 49.51 59.59
C ALA A 55 -4.33 50.03 58.66
N ASP A 56 -5.39 49.20 58.60
CA ASP A 56 -6.83 49.48 58.80
C ASP A 56 -7.35 50.92 58.74
N LEU A 57 -8.37 51.15 57.91
CA LEU A 57 -9.61 51.85 58.28
C LEU A 57 -10.80 51.33 57.45
N GLY A 58 -11.90 51.01 58.15
CA GLY A 58 -13.14 50.46 57.58
C GLY A 58 -14.05 51.49 56.89
N GLY A 59 -15.18 50.99 56.40
CA GLY A 59 -16.27 51.83 55.90
C GLY A 59 -17.09 51.13 54.84
N ALA A 60 -18.20 50.53 55.26
CA ALA A 60 -19.24 50.03 54.38
C ALA A 60 -19.90 51.15 53.57
N VAL A 61 -20.66 50.73 52.54
CA VAL A 61 -21.92 51.31 52.04
C VAL A 61 -21.92 51.69 50.54
N HIS A 62 -22.79 50.95 49.82
CA HIS A 62 -23.49 51.22 48.55
C HIS A 62 -22.71 51.58 47.28
N GLY A 63 -22.93 50.77 46.23
CA GLY A 63 -22.64 51.19 44.85
C GLY A 63 -22.69 50.05 43.82
N GLU A 64 -23.89 49.72 43.37
CA GLU A 64 -24.23 49.24 42.02
C GLU A 64 -23.42 48.10 41.38
N PHE A 65 -24.10 46.95 41.25
CA PHE A 65 -23.80 45.87 40.32
C PHE A 65 -24.05 46.28 38.85
N PRO A 66 -23.06 46.13 37.94
CA PRO A 66 -23.35 45.89 36.53
C PRO A 66 -23.28 44.38 36.26
N ARG A 67 -24.45 43.78 36.07
CA ARG A 67 -24.64 42.43 35.51
C ARG A 67 -23.99 42.34 34.12
N ARG A 68 -22.77 41.79 34.02
CA ARG A 68 -22.26 41.26 32.74
C ARG A 68 -22.52 39.75 32.65
N ARG A 69 -23.55 39.41 31.86
CA ARG A 69 -23.86 38.05 31.42
C ARG A 69 -22.68 37.47 30.62
N PRO A 70 -22.12 36.30 30.96
CA PRO A 70 -21.39 35.52 29.97
C PRO A 70 -22.42 34.84 29.05
N ARG A 71 -22.47 35.27 27.80
CA ARG A 71 -23.18 34.55 26.73
C ARG A 71 -22.50 33.20 26.53
N LEU A 72 -23.12 32.15 27.06
CA LEU A 72 -22.93 30.78 26.58
C LEU A 72 -23.50 30.65 25.17
N ALA A 73 -22.97 29.64 24.48
CA ALA A 73 -23.49 28.99 23.28
C ALA A 73 -22.98 29.50 21.92
N GLY A 74 -22.05 28.71 21.35
CA GLY A 74 -22.41 27.98 20.13
C GLY A 74 -21.74 28.43 18.83
N ARG A 75 -20.56 27.88 18.53
CA ARG A 75 -20.26 27.06 17.33
C ARG A 75 -18.75 26.99 17.09
N CYS A 76 -18.11 25.98 17.69
CA CYS A 76 -16.96 25.36 17.04
C CYS A 76 -17.46 24.61 15.81
N ARG A 77 -17.39 25.24 14.63
CA ARG A 77 -17.46 24.52 13.35
C ARG A 77 -16.21 23.64 13.24
N ARG A 78 -16.27 22.44 13.81
CA ARG A 78 -15.45 21.32 13.35
C ARG A 78 -15.96 20.96 11.96
N ALA A 79 -15.14 21.20 10.95
CA ALA A 79 -15.27 20.57 9.65
C ALA A 79 -15.13 19.06 9.86
N LEU A 80 -16.25 18.39 10.10
CA LEU A 80 -16.32 16.95 9.98
C LEU A 80 -16.14 16.62 8.49
N HIS A 81 -15.13 15.79 8.26
CA HIS A 81 -14.96 14.91 7.12
C HIS A 81 -16.25 14.73 6.31
N ALA A 82 -16.19 15.19 5.06
CA ALA A 82 -17.08 14.73 4.01
C ALA A 82 -16.95 13.20 3.93
N ALA A 83 -18.07 12.52 4.16
CA ALA A 83 -18.23 11.08 4.02
C ALA A 83 -17.88 10.65 2.59
N PRO A 84 -17.11 9.57 2.38
CA PRO A 84 -17.10 8.90 1.10
C PRO A 84 -18.30 7.94 1.04
N HIS A 85 -19.15 8.23 0.05
CA HIS A 85 -20.05 7.33 -0.66
C HIS A 85 -21.15 6.65 0.16
N GLY A 86 -22.34 7.26 0.05
CA GLY A 86 -23.61 6.58 0.26
C GLY A 86 -23.67 5.33 -0.59
N GLY A 87 -23.67 4.17 0.07
CA GLY A 87 -24.22 2.97 -0.50
C GLY A 87 -25.72 3.18 -0.58
N GLU A 88 -26.20 3.61 -1.75
CA GLU A 88 -27.60 3.45 -2.08
C GLU A 88 -27.98 1.99 -1.87
N ALA A 89 -29.07 1.78 -1.14
CA ALA A 89 -29.63 0.48 -0.84
C ALA A 89 -30.02 -0.21 -2.15
N VAL A 90 -29.11 -1.00 -2.71
CA VAL A 90 -29.45 -2.00 -3.73
C VAL A 90 -30.13 -3.16 -2.98
N SER A 91 -31.42 -2.97 -2.72
CA SER A 91 -32.36 -4.07 -2.46
C SER A 91 -32.69 -4.76 -3.79
N GLY A 92 -31.65 -5.24 -4.48
CA GLY A 92 -31.74 -6.13 -5.63
C GLY A 92 -31.69 -7.57 -5.14
N SER A 93 -32.45 -8.45 -5.77
CA SER A 93 -32.35 -9.89 -5.51
C SER A 93 -30.90 -10.35 -5.73
N ARG A 94 -30.42 -11.38 -5.02
CA ARG A 94 -29.06 -11.94 -5.24
C ARG A 94 -28.76 -12.24 -6.71
N LEU A 95 -29.82 -12.43 -7.52
CA LEU A 95 -29.75 -12.64 -8.95
C LEU A 95 -29.32 -11.38 -9.71
N THR A 96 -29.84 -10.19 -9.38
CA THR A 96 -29.45 -8.94 -10.04
C THR A 96 -28.01 -8.56 -9.73
N ASP A 97 -27.53 -8.86 -8.51
CA ASP A 97 -26.15 -8.58 -8.09
C ASP A 97 -25.10 -9.40 -8.87
N ILE A 98 -25.48 -10.55 -9.42
CA ILE A 98 -24.61 -11.41 -10.23
C ILE A 98 -24.85 -11.18 -11.73
N LEU A 99 -26.11 -10.94 -12.12
CA LEU A 99 -26.50 -10.80 -13.52
C LEU A 99 -25.85 -9.58 -14.18
N TYR A 100 -25.87 -8.40 -13.54
CA TYR A 100 -25.32 -7.20 -14.17
C TYR A 100 -23.81 -7.30 -14.43
N PRO A 101 -22.95 -7.71 -13.47
CA PRO A 101 -21.53 -7.92 -13.74
C PRO A 101 -21.28 -9.01 -14.80
N ALA A 102 -22.07 -10.09 -14.79
CA ALA A 102 -21.91 -11.19 -15.75
C ALA A 102 -22.25 -10.75 -17.18
N VAL A 103 -23.39 -10.07 -17.38
CA VAL A 103 -23.80 -9.56 -18.70
C VAL A 103 -22.79 -8.53 -19.20
N PHE A 104 -22.31 -7.64 -18.35
CA PHE A 104 -21.28 -6.67 -18.72
C PHE A 104 -19.98 -7.37 -19.13
N GLY A 105 -19.50 -8.34 -18.35
CA GLY A 105 -18.30 -9.12 -18.65
C GLY A 105 -18.41 -9.90 -19.97
N ILE A 106 -19.54 -10.57 -20.20
CA ILE A 106 -19.81 -11.26 -21.46
C ILE A 106 -19.87 -10.26 -22.62
N GLY A 107 -20.51 -9.11 -22.43
CA GLY A 107 -20.55 -8.03 -23.43
C GLY A 107 -19.17 -7.54 -23.82
N VAL A 108 -18.25 -7.38 -22.86
CA VAL A 108 -16.84 -7.02 -23.11
C VAL A 108 -16.13 -8.10 -23.92
N LEU A 109 -16.32 -9.39 -23.61
CA LEU A 109 -15.71 -10.49 -24.37
C LEU A 109 -16.24 -10.57 -25.80
N ILE A 110 -17.55 -10.38 -26.00
CA ILE A 110 -18.16 -10.35 -27.34
C ILE A 110 -17.61 -9.16 -28.13
N LEU A 111 -17.54 -7.98 -27.52
CA LEU A 111 -16.99 -6.79 -28.17
C LEU A 111 -15.52 -6.99 -28.58
N TRP A 112 -14.71 -7.58 -27.69
CA TRP A 112 -13.30 -7.90 -27.99
C TRP A 112 -13.19 -8.89 -29.17
N GLU A 113 -13.98 -9.97 -29.16
CA GLU A 113 -14.03 -10.95 -30.25
C GLU A 113 -14.40 -10.29 -31.59
N LEU A 114 -15.42 -9.43 -31.59
CA LEU A 114 -15.85 -8.72 -32.79
C LEU A 114 -14.77 -7.77 -33.31
N ILE A 115 -14.10 -7.03 -32.44
CA ILE A 115 -13.01 -6.12 -32.84
C ILE A 115 -11.87 -6.90 -33.47
N VAL A 116 -11.39 -7.97 -32.83
CA VAL A 116 -10.25 -8.75 -33.36
C VAL A 116 -10.59 -9.36 -34.72
N LYS A 117 -11.78 -9.94 -34.87
CA LYS A 117 -12.20 -10.57 -36.12
C LYS A 117 -12.52 -9.58 -37.24
N SER A 118 -13.19 -8.46 -36.93
CA SER A 118 -13.59 -7.47 -37.95
C SER A 118 -12.42 -6.64 -38.47
N PHE A 119 -11.48 -6.28 -37.61
CA PHE A 119 -10.29 -5.51 -38.00
C PHE A 119 -9.12 -6.39 -38.48
N GLY A 120 -9.30 -7.73 -38.52
CA GLY A 120 -8.25 -8.66 -38.97
C GLY A 120 -6.97 -8.56 -38.14
N VAL A 121 -7.11 -8.36 -36.82
CA VAL A 121 -5.97 -8.14 -35.93
C VAL A 121 -5.10 -9.40 -35.90
N PRO A 122 -3.78 -9.30 -36.17
CA PRO A 122 -2.89 -10.45 -36.08
C PRO A 122 -2.91 -11.09 -34.69
N ALA A 123 -3.00 -12.43 -34.63
CA ALA A 123 -3.02 -13.18 -33.36
C ALA A 123 -1.76 -12.96 -32.50
N VAL A 124 -0.64 -12.62 -33.14
CA VAL A 124 0.63 -12.25 -32.48
C VAL A 124 0.56 -10.90 -31.77
N LEU A 125 -0.49 -10.09 -31.99
CA LEU A 125 -0.74 -8.88 -31.21
C LEU A 125 -1.80 -9.12 -30.14
N LEU A 126 -2.94 -9.66 -30.56
CA LEU A 126 -4.08 -9.88 -29.68
C LEU A 126 -4.93 -11.04 -30.21
N PRO A 127 -4.85 -12.23 -29.59
CA PRO A 127 -5.69 -13.34 -29.99
C PRO A 127 -7.15 -13.08 -29.60
N ALA A 128 -8.07 -13.65 -30.38
CA ALA A 128 -9.49 -13.57 -30.09
C ALA A 128 -9.83 -14.39 -28.82
N PRO A 129 -10.80 -13.95 -27.99
CA PRO A 129 -11.29 -14.72 -26.84
C PRO A 129 -11.60 -16.19 -27.15
N SER A 130 -12.16 -16.48 -28.32
CA SER A 130 -12.43 -17.85 -28.76
C SER A 130 -11.16 -18.69 -28.97
N ALA A 131 -10.07 -18.10 -29.47
CA ALA A 131 -8.79 -18.77 -29.63
C ALA A 131 -8.12 -19.06 -28.27
N ILE A 132 -8.19 -18.11 -27.34
CA ILE A 132 -7.71 -18.28 -25.96
C ILE A 132 -8.47 -19.43 -25.29
N TRP A 133 -9.79 -19.47 -25.45
CA TRP A 133 -10.63 -20.55 -24.90
C TRP A 133 -10.30 -21.92 -25.49
N ALA A 134 -10.13 -22.01 -26.81
CA ALA A 134 -9.70 -23.24 -27.46
C ALA A 134 -8.33 -23.72 -26.95
N LYS A 135 -7.40 -22.78 -26.75
CA LYS A 135 -6.06 -23.07 -26.23
C LYS A 135 -6.09 -23.55 -24.77
N LEU A 136 -6.91 -22.93 -23.93
CA LEU A 136 -7.14 -23.32 -22.53
C LEU A 136 -7.55 -24.80 -22.45
N ILE A 137 -8.55 -25.21 -23.24
CA ILE A 137 -9.05 -26.59 -23.25
C ILE A 137 -7.99 -27.55 -23.79
N ALA A 138 -7.32 -27.19 -24.89
CA ALA A 138 -6.33 -28.05 -25.53
C ALA A 138 -5.06 -28.25 -24.69
N SER A 139 -4.72 -27.30 -23.81
CA SER A 139 -3.47 -27.29 -23.05
C SER A 139 -3.68 -27.48 -21.54
N LEU A 140 -4.84 -28.00 -21.11
CA LEU A 140 -5.18 -28.24 -19.70
C LEU A 140 -4.11 -28.99 -18.90
N PRO A 141 -3.48 -30.08 -19.39
CA PRO A 141 -2.45 -30.79 -18.62
C PRO A 141 -1.24 -29.89 -18.33
N THR A 142 -0.84 -29.12 -19.33
CA THR A 142 0.30 -28.21 -19.28
C THR A 142 -0.01 -27.06 -18.31
N LEU A 143 -1.20 -26.44 -18.42
CA LEU A 143 -1.69 -25.38 -17.51
C LEU A 143 -1.84 -25.88 -16.06
N GLY A 144 -2.26 -27.13 -15.87
CA GLY A 144 -2.41 -27.74 -14.56
C GLY A 144 -1.07 -27.90 -13.82
N VAL A 145 -0.02 -28.32 -14.53
CA VAL A 145 1.33 -28.41 -13.94
C VAL A 145 1.85 -27.04 -13.51
N ASP A 146 1.63 -26.03 -14.34
CA ASP A 146 2.02 -24.64 -14.04
C ASP A 146 1.23 -24.10 -12.85
N PHE A 147 -0.07 -24.39 -12.79
CA PHE A 147 -0.91 -24.06 -11.65
C PHE A 147 -0.38 -24.65 -10.35
N VAL A 148 -0.02 -25.93 -10.35
CA VAL A 148 0.51 -26.59 -9.15
C VAL A 148 1.83 -25.94 -8.71
N GLN A 149 2.74 -25.67 -9.66
CA GLN A 149 4.02 -25.05 -9.33
C GLN A 149 3.86 -23.62 -8.79
N THR A 150 3.14 -22.77 -9.51
CA THR A 150 3.00 -21.35 -9.14
C THR A 150 2.10 -21.20 -7.91
N VAL A 151 0.94 -21.83 -7.89
CA VAL A 151 -0.09 -21.55 -6.87
C VAL A 151 0.17 -22.36 -5.61
N LEU A 152 0.24 -23.69 -5.75
CA LEU A 152 0.28 -24.58 -4.58
C LEU A 152 1.65 -24.58 -3.91
N ARG A 153 2.73 -24.51 -4.68
CA ARG A 153 4.09 -24.55 -4.11
C ARG A 153 4.65 -23.17 -3.77
N ALA A 154 4.39 -22.14 -4.57
CA ALA A 154 4.94 -20.80 -4.30
C ALA A 154 3.95 -19.86 -3.61
N VAL A 155 2.78 -19.60 -4.21
CA VAL A 155 1.82 -18.61 -3.71
C VAL A 155 1.28 -18.97 -2.33
N ILE A 156 0.74 -20.17 -2.13
CA ILE A 156 0.10 -20.54 -0.86
C ILE A 156 1.10 -20.49 0.31
N PRO A 157 2.27 -21.18 0.27
CA PRO A 157 3.21 -21.15 1.38
C PRO A 157 3.77 -19.75 1.62
N GLY A 158 4.13 -19.04 0.54
CA GLY A 158 4.66 -17.68 0.65
C GLY A 158 3.65 -16.70 1.26
N TRP A 159 2.38 -16.79 0.84
CA TRP A 159 1.30 -15.94 1.36
C TRP A 159 1.01 -16.21 2.83
N ILE A 160 1.00 -17.50 3.24
CA ILE A 160 0.83 -17.89 4.64
C ILE A 160 1.99 -17.35 5.48
N ILE A 161 3.24 -17.61 5.07
CA ILE A 161 4.42 -17.21 5.84
C ILE A 161 4.54 -15.68 5.91
N GLY A 162 4.34 -14.97 4.79
CA GLY A 162 4.43 -13.51 4.74
C GLY A 162 3.33 -12.83 5.52
N SER A 163 2.09 -13.28 5.38
CA SER A 163 0.97 -12.74 6.16
C SER A 163 1.12 -13.07 7.64
N LEU A 164 1.51 -14.29 8.01
CA LEU A 164 1.70 -14.66 9.40
C LEU A 164 2.84 -13.87 10.05
N SER A 165 4.00 -13.77 9.39
CA SER A 165 5.15 -13.00 9.90
C SER A 165 4.84 -11.51 10.03
N GLY A 166 4.14 -10.91 9.06
CA GLY A 166 3.68 -9.52 9.14
C GLY A 166 2.69 -9.28 10.29
N PHE A 167 1.76 -10.22 10.49
CA PHE A 167 0.81 -10.16 11.59
C PHE A 167 1.50 -10.30 12.96
N LEU A 168 2.43 -11.25 13.11
CA LEU A 168 3.22 -11.39 14.33
C LEU A 168 4.04 -10.13 14.61
N ALA A 169 4.72 -9.58 13.60
CA ALA A 169 5.43 -8.31 13.73
C ALA A 169 4.51 -7.15 14.16
N ALA A 170 3.25 -7.13 13.71
CA ALA A 170 2.26 -6.15 14.16
C ALA A 170 1.92 -6.28 15.65
N LEU A 171 1.80 -7.51 16.16
CA LEU A 171 1.61 -7.77 17.60
C LEU A 171 2.81 -7.30 18.43
N LEU A 172 4.03 -7.46 17.91
CA LEU A 172 5.24 -6.93 18.56
C LEU A 172 5.26 -5.40 18.54
N CYS A 173 4.91 -4.77 17.40
CA CYS A 173 4.80 -3.31 17.27
C CYS A 173 3.77 -2.72 18.23
N ASP A 174 2.71 -3.47 18.50
CA ASP A 174 1.70 -3.05 19.45
C ASP A 174 2.23 -2.92 20.88
N ARG A 175 3.08 -3.87 21.29
CA ARG A 175 3.70 -3.87 22.61
C ARG A 175 4.85 -2.88 22.75
N ILE A 176 5.59 -2.65 21.66
CA ILE A 176 6.85 -1.87 21.68
C ILE A 176 6.70 -0.63 20.80
N PRO A 177 6.43 0.57 21.38
CA PRO A 177 6.22 1.81 20.63
C PRO A 177 7.40 2.19 19.73
N PHE A 178 8.63 1.82 20.09
CA PHE A 178 9.82 2.00 19.28
C PHE A 178 9.72 1.26 17.95
N LEU A 179 9.34 -0.03 17.97
CA LEU A 179 9.16 -0.84 16.76
C LEU A 179 8.08 -0.26 15.85
N ARG A 180 6.95 0.18 16.42
CA ARG A 180 5.89 0.84 15.65
C ARG A 180 6.37 2.10 14.92
N ARG A 181 7.11 2.98 15.61
CA ARG A 181 7.61 4.22 15.00
C ARG A 181 8.70 3.97 13.96
N GLY A 182 9.51 2.92 14.14
CA GLY A 182 10.59 2.56 13.22
C GLY A 182 10.14 1.75 12.00
N LEU A 183 9.25 0.76 12.16
CA LEU A 183 8.86 -0.16 11.10
C LEU A 183 7.86 0.45 10.09
N LEU A 184 7.00 1.37 10.51
CA LEU A 184 6.01 1.97 9.61
C LEU A 184 6.68 2.79 8.48
N PRO A 185 7.67 3.67 8.74
CA PRO A 185 8.42 4.34 7.67
C PRO A 185 9.21 3.38 6.77
N LEU A 186 9.77 2.31 7.34
CA LEU A 186 10.50 1.29 6.56
C LEU A 186 9.59 0.57 5.57
N GLY A 187 8.33 0.34 5.92
CA GLY A 187 7.36 -0.24 4.99
C GLY A 187 7.15 0.61 3.73
N ASN A 188 7.14 1.94 3.88
CA ASN A 188 7.07 2.85 2.74
C ASN A 188 8.33 2.81 1.87
N LEU A 189 9.51 2.68 2.49
CA LEU A 189 10.77 2.53 1.77
C LEU A 189 10.83 1.22 0.98
N VAL A 190 10.42 0.10 1.59
CA VAL A 190 10.41 -1.20 0.91
C VAL A 190 9.40 -1.22 -0.23
N ALA A 191 8.24 -0.57 -0.09
CA ALA A 191 7.26 -0.44 -1.17
C ALA A 191 7.80 0.34 -2.38
N ALA A 192 8.83 1.18 -2.19
CA ALA A 192 9.49 1.91 -3.28
C ALA A 192 10.57 1.09 -4.00
N LEU A 193 10.99 -0.06 -3.45
CA LEU A 193 12.01 -0.88 -4.08
C LEU A 193 11.46 -1.54 -5.36
N PRO A 194 12.22 -1.52 -6.47
CA PRO A 194 11.81 -2.20 -7.68
C PRO A 194 11.83 -3.71 -7.46
N ILE A 195 10.63 -4.26 -7.27
CA ILE A 195 10.34 -5.69 -7.08
C ILE A 195 11.06 -6.57 -8.11
N VAL A 196 11.12 -6.10 -9.36
CA VAL A 196 11.80 -6.77 -10.48
C VAL A 196 13.30 -6.97 -10.21
N GLY A 197 13.95 -6.01 -9.54
CA GLY A 197 15.37 -6.10 -9.19
C GLY A 197 15.65 -7.01 -7.98
N VAL A 198 14.65 -7.26 -7.14
CA VAL A 198 14.78 -8.14 -5.96
C VAL A 198 14.75 -9.62 -6.36
N ALA A 199 13.99 -9.97 -7.40
CA ALA A 199 13.79 -11.35 -7.80
C ALA A 199 15.10 -12.14 -8.10
N PRO A 200 16.06 -11.62 -8.90
CA PRO A 200 17.34 -12.31 -9.12
C PRO A 200 18.15 -12.56 -7.84
N ILE A 201 18.09 -11.63 -6.87
CA ILE A 201 18.78 -11.76 -5.58
C ILE A 201 18.18 -12.91 -4.77
N LEU A 202 16.84 -13.01 -4.75
CA LEU A 202 16.17 -14.12 -4.07
C LEU A 202 16.42 -15.46 -4.75
N VAL A 203 16.52 -15.50 -6.09
CA VAL A 203 16.94 -16.70 -6.82
C VAL A 203 18.38 -17.09 -6.45
N MET A 204 19.28 -16.12 -6.32
CA MET A 204 20.66 -16.38 -5.88
C MET A 204 20.71 -16.94 -4.44
N TRP A 205 19.85 -16.47 -3.54
CA TRP A 205 19.83 -16.90 -2.14
C TRP A 205 19.12 -18.24 -1.89
N PHE A 206 17.98 -18.45 -2.54
CA PHE A 206 17.09 -19.59 -2.27
C PHE A 206 17.03 -20.62 -3.42
N GLY A 207 17.77 -20.38 -4.50
CA GLY A 207 17.83 -21.25 -5.68
C GLY A 207 16.71 -21.03 -6.69
N PHE A 208 16.70 -21.83 -7.76
CA PHE A 208 15.78 -21.68 -8.89
C PHE A 208 14.38 -22.27 -8.66
N ASP A 209 14.19 -23.13 -7.67
CA ASP A 209 12.90 -23.78 -7.43
C ASP A 209 11.91 -22.86 -6.68
N TRP A 210 10.79 -23.42 -6.25
CA TRP A 210 9.70 -22.74 -5.53
C TRP A 210 10.12 -21.91 -4.29
N PRO A 211 11.19 -22.23 -3.52
CA PRO A 211 11.53 -21.44 -2.33
C PRO A 211 11.84 -19.97 -2.63
N SER A 212 12.52 -19.64 -3.74
CA SER A 212 12.79 -18.25 -4.10
C SER A 212 11.54 -17.48 -4.51
N LYS A 213 10.57 -18.16 -5.14
CA LYS A 213 9.27 -17.58 -5.50
C LYS A 213 8.44 -17.35 -4.25
N ALA A 214 8.40 -18.32 -3.34
CA ALA A 214 7.74 -18.15 -2.04
C ALA A 214 8.39 -17.01 -1.22
N ALA A 215 9.72 -16.90 -1.22
CA ALA A 215 10.43 -15.80 -0.56
C ALA A 215 10.03 -14.43 -1.15
N MET A 216 9.85 -14.35 -2.46
CA MET A 216 9.36 -13.13 -3.11
C MET A 216 7.95 -12.76 -2.64
N VAL A 217 7.06 -13.75 -2.59
CA VAL A 217 5.70 -13.57 -2.06
C VAL A 217 5.74 -13.11 -0.59
N VAL A 218 6.62 -13.68 0.23
CA VAL A 218 6.78 -13.28 1.64
C VAL A 218 7.13 -11.79 1.75
N VAL A 219 8.12 -11.33 0.99
CA VAL A 219 8.55 -9.92 1.02
C VAL A 219 7.41 -8.99 0.61
N MET A 220 6.64 -9.35 -0.42
CA MET A 220 5.54 -8.52 -0.93
C MET A 220 4.32 -8.50 0.00
N THR A 221 4.07 -9.57 0.75
CA THR A 221 2.87 -9.71 1.60
C THR A 221 3.11 -9.32 3.06
N PHE A 222 4.37 -9.31 3.52
CA PHE A 222 4.74 -8.95 4.88
C PHE A 222 4.29 -7.52 5.27
N PHE A 223 4.64 -6.53 4.46
CA PHE A 223 4.42 -5.12 4.81
C PHE A 223 2.95 -4.69 4.78
N PRO A 224 2.15 -5.02 3.74
CA PRO A 224 0.73 -4.70 3.76
C PRO A 224 0.02 -5.32 4.97
N MET A 225 0.38 -6.55 5.35
CA MET A 225 -0.14 -7.18 6.56
C MET A 225 0.27 -6.44 7.82
N LEU A 226 1.56 -6.16 8.00
CA LEU A 226 2.08 -5.43 9.15
C LEU A 226 1.34 -4.09 9.34
N VAL A 227 1.25 -3.28 8.29
CA VAL A 227 0.65 -1.95 8.37
C VAL A 227 -0.84 -2.00 8.69
N ASN A 228 -1.59 -2.86 7.99
CA ASN A 228 -3.03 -3.00 8.24
C ASN A 228 -3.33 -3.59 9.62
N ALA A 229 -2.57 -4.60 10.06
CA ALA A 229 -2.76 -5.19 11.38
C ALA A 229 -2.42 -4.19 12.50
N VAL A 230 -1.35 -3.40 12.37
CA VAL A 230 -1.04 -2.32 13.33
C VAL A 230 -2.16 -1.29 13.38
N ALA A 231 -2.69 -0.88 12.22
CA ALA A 231 -3.83 0.04 12.16
C ALA A 231 -5.08 -0.56 12.83
N GLY A 232 -5.42 -1.81 12.52
CA GLY A 232 -6.57 -2.51 13.09
C GLY A 232 -6.48 -2.70 14.61
N LEU A 233 -5.30 -3.03 15.14
CA LEU A 233 -5.09 -3.16 16.59
C LEU A 233 -5.31 -1.84 17.34
N GLN A 234 -5.19 -0.69 16.65
CA GLN A 234 -5.43 0.64 17.20
C GLN A 234 -6.83 1.19 16.88
N ALA A 235 -7.66 0.43 16.15
CA ALA A 235 -8.99 0.86 15.74
C ALA A 235 -10.01 0.88 16.88
N SER A 236 -9.75 0.17 17.99
CA SER A 236 -10.62 0.24 19.17
C SER A 236 -10.61 1.62 19.80
N GLY A 237 -11.80 2.11 20.17
CA GLY A 237 -11.96 3.43 20.75
C GLY A 237 -11.26 3.58 22.11
N HIS A 238 -11.15 4.82 22.55
CA HIS A 238 -10.51 5.14 23.83
C HIS A 238 -11.37 4.65 25.00
N LEU A 239 -12.70 4.77 24.90
CA LEU A 239 -13.65 4.38 25.95
C LEU A 239 -13.61 2.87 26.22
N GLU A 240 -13.59 2.04 25.18
CA GLU A 240 -13.54 0.59 25.30
C GLU A 240 -12.22 0.13 25.94
N ARG A 241 -11.11 0.80 25.61
CA ARG A 241 -9.81 0.54 26.23
C ARG A 241 -9.75 0.98 27.68
N ASP A 242 -10.36 2.11 28.01
CA ASP A 242 -10.44 2.59 29.39
C ASP A 242 -11.35 1.68 30.24
N LEU A 243 -12.44 1.16 29.68
CA LEU A 243 -13.29 0.16 30.34
C LEU A 243 -12.52 -1.12 30.67
N MET A 244 -11.72 -1.64 29.73
CA MET A 244 -10.86 -2.79 29.98
C MET A 244 -9.85 -2.51 31.11
N ARG A 245 -9.29 -1.29 31.17
CA ARG A 245 -8.38 -0.88 32.25
C ARG A 245 -9.10 -0.81 33.60
N SER A 246 -10.33 -0.27 33.66
CA SER A 246 -11.13 -0.21 34.88
C SER A 246 -11.49 -1.59 35.43
N TYR A 247 -11.68 -2.59 34.55
CA TYR A 247 -11.86 -3.99 34.95
C TYR A 247 -10.56 -4.70 35.35
N GLY A 248 -9.40 -4.01 35.34
CA GLY A 248 -8.10 -4.62 35.63
C GLY A 248 -7.68 -5.67 34.58
N ALA A 249 -8.20 -5.58 33.35
CA ALA A 249 -7.94 -6.57 32.32
C ALA A 249 -6.45 -6.58 31.92
N SER A 250 -5.87 -7.76 31.83
CA SER A 250 -4.49 -7.93 31.38
C SER A 250 -4.35 -7.58 29.89
N TRP A 251 -3.11 -7.38 29.43
CA TRP A 251 -2.84 -7.10 28.02
C TRP A 251 -3.38 -8.19 27.09
N TRP A 252 -3.23 -9.47 27.46
CA TRP A 252 -3.76 -10.61 26.68
C TRP A 252 -5.28 -10.63 26.65
N GLN A 253 -5.94 -10.33 27.77
CA GLN A 253 -7.40 -10.22 27.81
C GLN A 253 -7.88 -9.07 26.91
N THR A 254 -7.21 -7.92 26.97
CA THR A 254 -7.51 -6.77 26.12
C THR A 254 -7.26 -7.08 24.65
N LEU A 255 -6.16 -7.77 24.32
CA LEU A 255 -5.83 -8.16 22.96
C LEU A 255 -6.89 -9.09 22.38
N VAL A 256 -7.20 -10.19 23.05
CA VAL A 256 -8.09 -11.23 22.52
C VAL A 256 -9.56 -10.80 22.54
N LYS A 257 -10.02 -10.10 23.59
CA LYS A 257 -11.44 -9.77 23.74
C LYS A 257 -11.86 -8.46 23.08
N LEU A 258 -10.94 -7.51 22.91
CA LEU A 258 -11.27 -6.18 22.36
C LEU A 258 -10.54 -5.91 21.05
N ARG A 259 -9.20 -6.03 21.04
CA ARG A 259 -8.39 -5.48 19.94
C ARG A 259 -8.35 -6.36 18.72
N LEU A 260 -8.20 -7.68 18.88
CA LEU A 260 -8.25 -8.62 17.75
C LEU A 260 -9.62 -8.61 17.07
N PRO A 261 -10.76 -8.69 17.77
CA PRO A 261 -12.09 -8.56 17.16
C PRO A 261 -12.27 -7.24 16.39
N ALA A 262 -11.80 -6.12 16.95
CA ALA A 262 -11.83 -4.82 16.29
C ALA A 262 -10.88 -4.75 15.06
N ALA A 263 -9.77 -5.48 15.10
CA ALA A 263 -8.79 -5.53 14.02
C ALA A 263 -9.19 -6.47 12.87
N MET A 264 -10.13 -7.40 13.07
CA MET A 264 -10.48 -8.42 12.07
C MET A 264 -10.77 -7.86 10.67
N PRO A 265 -11.57 -6.78 10.49
CA PRO A 265 -11.80 -6.21 9.15
C PRO A 265 -10.51 -5.73 8.47
N PHE A 266 -9.57 -5.16 9.24
CA PHE A 266 -8.28 -4.70 8.73
C PHE A 266 -7.37 -5.87 8.35
N ILE A 267 -7.36 -6.94 9.16
CA ILE A 267 -6.61 -8.16 8.86
C ILE A 267 -7.13 -8.80 7.58
N PHE A 268 -8.45 -8.93 7.42
CA PHE A 268 -9.03 -9.46 6.17
C PHE A 268 -8.78 -8.55 4.97
N ASN A 269 -8.83 -7.23 5.14
CA ASN A 269 -8.43 -6.29 4.10
C ASN A 269 -6.98 -6.53 3.65
N ALA A 270 -6.08 -6.74 4.61
CA ALA A 270 -4.68 -7.06 4.32
C ALA A 270 -4.52 -8.41 3.61
N LEU A 271 -5.23 -9.46 4.07
CA LEU A 271 -5.21 -10.78 3.43
C LEU A 271 -5.65 -10.71 1.97
N LYS A 272 -6.69 -9.92 1.67
CA LYS A 272 -7.21 -9.70 0.31
C LYS A 272 -6.23 -8.95 -0.59
N ILE A 273 -5.57 -7.92 -0.06
CA ILE A 273 -4.48 -7.24 -0.80
C ILE A 273 -3.36 -8.26 -1.06
N ASN A 274 -2.97 -9.00 -0.02
CA ASN A 274 -1.90 -9.99 -0.10
C ASN A 274 -2.20 -11.13 -1.06
N SER A 275 -3.46 -11.56 -1.25
CA SER A 275 -3.77 -12.65 -2.19
C SER A 275 -3.43 -12.27 -3.63
N THR A 276 -3.72 -11.03 -4.01
CA THR A 276 -3.39 -10.50 -5.35
C THR A 276 -1.88 -10.27 -5.50
N LEU A 277 -1.24 -9.67 -4.50
CA LEU A 277 0.22 -9.46 -4.49
C LEU A 277 0.99 -10.77 -4.50
N ALA A 278 0.48 -11.82 -3.86
CA ALA A 278 1.12 -13.13 -3.88
C ALA A 278 1.13 -13.74 -5.27
N MET A 279 0.02 -13.64 -6.02
CA MET A 279 -0.03 -14.11 -7.40
C MET A 279 0.95 -13.34 -8.28
N ILE A 280 0.94 -12.01 -8.20
CA ILE A 280 1.85 -11.15 -8.96
C ILE A 280 3.31 -11.45 -8.59
N GLY A 281 3.62 -11.57 -7.30
CA GLY A 281 4.97 -11.81 -6.81
C GLY A 281 5.54 -13.15 -7.24
N ALA A 282 4.74 -14.21 -7.21
CA ALA A 282 5.16 -15.53 -7.69
C ALA A 282 5.43 -15.50 -9.20
N ILE A 283 4.51 -14.97 -10.00
CA ILE A 283 4.67 -14.89 -11.46
C ILE A 283 5.91 -14.07 -11.82
N VAL A 284 6.09 -12.90 -11.21
CA VAL A 284 7.28 -12.06 -11.45
C VAL A 284 8.56 -12.80 -11.05
N ALA A 285 8.58 -13.50 -9.92
CA ALA A 285 9.76 -14.27 -9.52
C ALA A 285 10.08 -15.42 -10.48
N GLU A 286 9.08 -16.03 -11.11
CA GLU A 286 9.29 -17.10 -12.10
C GLU A 286 9.96 -16.59 -13.39
N PHE A 287 9.79 -15.32 -13.75
CA PHE A 287 10.47 -14.73 -14.91
C PHE A 287 12.00 -14.69 -14.74
N PHE A 288 12.49 -14.67 -13.49
CA PHE A 288 13.92 -14.52 -13.19
C PHE A 288 14.62 -15.84 -12.86
N GLY A 289 13.96 -16.98 -13.07
CA GLY A 289 14.62 -18.28 -13.07
C GLY A 289 13.84 -19.34 -12.34
N THR A 290 13.00 -20.07 -13.08
CA THR A 290 12.31 -21.30 -12.64
C THR A 290 12.66 -22.43 -13.60
N PRO A 291 12.79 -23.70 -13.13
CA PRO A 291 13.13 -24.79 -13.99
C PRO A 291 11.85 -25.32 -14.65
N ILE A 292 11.65 -24.97 -15.92
CA ILE A 292 10.83 -25.70 -16.92
C ILE A 292 9.28 -25.65 -16.72
N VAL A 293 8.78 -25.32 -15.52
CA VAL A 293 7.33 -25.30 -15.22
C VAL A 293 6.95 -24.07 -14.38
N GLY A 294 5.71 -23.59 -14.51
CA GLY A 294 5.19 -22.41 -13.81
C GLY A 294 4.57 -21.39 -14.77
N MET A 295 3.50 -20.74 -14.34
CA MET A 295 2.74 -19.81 -15.19
C MET A 295 3.62 -18.67 -15.72
N GLY A 296 4.44 -18.07 -14.86
CA GLY A 296 5.34 -16.98 -15.24
C GLY A 296 6.47 -17.45 -16.14
N PHE A 297 7.00 -18.65 -15.90
CA PHE A 297 7.96 -19.28 -16.80
C PHE A 297 7.35 -19.46 -18.19
N ARG A 298 6.12 -20.00 -18.28
CA ARG A 298 5.48 -20.25 -19.57
C ARG A 298 5.09 -18.98 -20.30
N ILE A 299 4.61 -17.96 -19.59
CA ILE A 299 4.38 -16.62 -20.17
C ILE A 299 5.67 -16.10 -20.81
N SER A 300 6.78 -16.10 -20.07
CA SER A 300 8.04 -15.53 -20.58
C SER A 300 8.61 -16.29 -21.79
N THR A 301 8.46 -17.62 -21.81
CA THR A 301 8.99 -18.46 -22.90
C THR A 301 8.10 -18.45 -24.15
N GLU A 302 6.77 -18.45 -23.99
CA GLU A 302 5.84 -18.41 -25.12
C GLU A 302 5.78 -17.04 -25.80
N VAL A 303 6.05 -15.96 -25.08
CA VAL A 303 6.29 -14.63 -25.69
C VAL A 303 7.46 -14.71 -26.69
N GLY A 304 8.56 -15.38 -26.33
CA GLY A 304 9.71 -15.56 -27.22
C GLY A 304 9.42 -16.46 -28.44
N ARG A 305 8.41 -17.33 -28.35
CA ARG A 305 7.95 -18.21 -29.43
C ARG A 305 6.81 -17.62 -30.26
N LEU A 306 6.37 -16.41 -29.94
CA LEU A 306 5.17 -15.78 -30.52
C LEU A 306 3.89 -16.60 -30.29
N GLY A 307 3.89 -17.49 -29.30
CA GLY A 307 2.77 -18.35 -28.90
C GLY A 307 1.76 -17.61 -28.03
N LEU A 308 1.25 -16.46 -28.50
CA LEU A 308 0.43 -15.57 -27.67
C LEU A 308 -0.87 -16.20 -27.18
N ASP A 309 -1.45 -17.15 -27.91
CA ASP A 309 -2.62 -17.89 -27.44
C ASP A 309 -2.34 -18.56 -26.07
N MET A 310 -1.14 -19.11 -25.89
CA MET A 310 -0.74 -19.75 -24.63
C MET A 310 -0.45 -18.71 -23.54
N VAL A 311 0.17 -17.59 -23.91
CA VAL A 311 0.41 -16.47 -22.98
C VAL A 311 -0.89 -15.96 -22.38
N TRP A 312 -1.89 -15.71 -23.23
CA TRP A 312 -3.21 -15.26 -22.79
C TRP A 312 -3.99 -16.33 -22.03
N ALA A 313 -3.79 -17.62 -22.36
CA ALA A 313 -4.35 -18.72 -21.58
C ALA A 313 -3.77 -18.78 -20.15
N GLU A 314 -2.46 -18.65 -19.98
CA GLU A 314 -1.81 -18.58 -18.65
C GLU A 314 -2.29 -17.34 -17.87
N ILE A 315 -2.38 -16.18 -18.52
CA ILE A 315 -2.92 -14.95 -17.90
C ILE A 315 -4.38 -15.16 -17.45
N ALA A 316 -5.20 -15.82 -18.26
CA ALA A 316 -6.59 -16.11 -17.90
C ALA A 316 -6.67 -17.05 -16.68
N VAL A 317 -5.86 -18.11 -16.62
CA VAL A 317 -5.78 -19.00 -15.45
C VAL A 317 -5.32 -18.24 -14.21
N ALA A 318 -4.29 -17.39 -14.33
CA ALA A 318 -3.81 -16.56 -13.24
C ALA A 318 -4.89 -15.58 -12.74
N ALA A 319 -5.62 -14.93 -13.65
CA ALA A 319 -6.69 -14.00 -13.33
C ALA A 319 -7.88 -14.68 -12.64
N ILE A 320 -8.31 -15.85 -13.14
CA ILE A 320 -9.36 -16.66 -12.52
C ILE A 320 -8.92 -17.10 -11.12
N THR A 321 -7.69 -17.59 -10.99
CA THR A 321 -7.16 -18.09 -9.71
C THR A 321 -7.03 -16.96 -8.69
N GLY A 322 -6.46 -15.81 -9.07
CA GLY A 322 -6.34 -14.64 -8.20
C GLY A 322 -7.70 -14.11 -7.75
N SER A 323 -8.67 -14.07 -8.68
CA SER A 323 -10.06 -13.67 -8.39
C SER A 323 -10.75 -14.66 -7.45
N ALA A 324 -10.58 -15.97 -7.68
CA ALA A 324 -11.12 -17.01 -6.81
C ALA A 324 -10.51 -16.94 -5.41
N PHE A 325 -9.19 -16.70 -5.30
CA PHE A 325 -8.51 -16.56 -4.02
C PHE A 325 -8.99 -15.33 -3.25
N TYR A 326 -9.12 -14.18 -3.92
CA TYR A 326 -9.73 -12.98 -3.33
C TYR A 326 -11.20 -13.22 -2.91
N GLY A 327 -12.00 -13.85 -3.78
CA GLY A 327 -13.40 -14.18 -3.52
C GLY A 327 -13.57 -15.10 -2.30
N LEU A 328 -12.68 -16.08 -2.14
CA LEU A 328 -12.63 -16.94 -0.96
C LEU A 328 -12.40 -16.13 0.32
N LEU A 329 -11.49 -15.14 0.29
CA LEU A 329 -11.24 -14.28 1.44
C LEU A 329 -12.42 -13.35 1.76
N VAL A 330 -13.12 -12.83 0.75
CA VAL A 330 -14.37 -12.08 0.95
C VAL A 330 -15.44 -12.95 1.59
N PHE A 331 -15.57 -14.19 1.14
CA PHE A 331 -16.51 -15.14 1.73
C PHE A 331 -16.16 -15.45 3.19
N LEU A 332 -14.89 -15.71 3.49
CA LEU A 332 -14.40 -15.96 4.84
C LEU A 332 -14.57 -14.74 5.75
N GLU A 333 -14.26 -13.55 5.27
CA GLU A 333 -14.45 -12.30 6.02
C GLU A 333 -15.92 -12.14 6.43
N ARG A 334 -16.88 -12.33 5.52
CA ARG A 334 -18.31 -12.22 5.84
C ARG A 334 -18.77 -13.21 6.89
N ARG A 335 -18.19 -14.42 6.92
CA ARG A 335 -18.48 -15.43 7.94
C ARG A 335 -17.88 -15.08 9.29
N VAL A 336 -16.66 -14.54 9.30
CA VAL A 336 -15.94 -14.24 10.53
C VAL A 336 -16.34 -12.90 11.11
N THR A 337 -16.68 -11.88 10.32
CA THR A 337 -16.97 -10.52 10.80
C THR A 337 -18.46 -10.17 10.83
N PHE A 338 -19.32 -11.18 10.98
CA PHE A 338 -20.78 -11.04 10.91
C PHE A 338 -21.36 -10.01 11.91
N TRP A 339 -20.65 -9.72 13.01
CA TRP A 339 -21.07 -8.76 14.03
C TRP A 339 -20.75 -7.30 13.69
N HIS A 340 -19.91 -7.02 12.69
CA HIS A 340 -19.45 -5.67 12.41
C HIS A 340 -20.55 -4.82 11.75
N PRO A 341 -20.81 -3.57 12.19
CA PRO A 341 -21.93 -2.75 11.71
C PRO A 341 -21.98 -2.55 10.19
N SER A 342 -20.84 -2.66 9.49
CA SER A 342 -20.76 -2.57 8.03
C SER A 342 -21.54 -3.65 7.26
N TYR A 343 -21.94 -4.75 7.93
CA TYR A 343 -22.74 -5.82 7.32
C TYR A 343 -24.19 -5.87 7.82
N ARG A 344 -24.59 -4.96 8.72
CA ARG A 344 -25.97 -4.85 9.17
C ARG A 344 -26.74 -4.08 8.09
N LYS A 345 -27.36 -4.82 7.17
CA LYS A 345 -28.32 -4.28 6.19
C LYS A 345 -29.54 -3.70 6.90
#